data_AF-X0ZDB9-F1
#
_entry.id   AF-X0ZDB9-F1
#
_cell.length_a   1.000
_cell.length_b   1.000
_cell.length_c   1.000
_cell.angle_alpha   90.00
_cell.angle_beta   90.00
_cell.angle_gamma   90.00
#
_symmetry.space_group_name_H-M   'P 1'
#
loop_
_entity.id
_entity.type
_entity.pdbx_description
1 polymer ?
#
loop_
_entity_poly.entity_id
_entity_poly.type
_entity_poly.pdbx_seq_one_letter_code
_entity_poly.pdbx_strand_id
1 'polypeptide(L)'
;MNQEEIKKEIENTGFEEIIDLPEPKIKGEMSLEEAIKDRRSIRSFDEKDLNLEQISQLLWAAQGITDERGHRASPSAGALYPLELYIVKKDGAYHYIPEGHKLIL
;
A
#
# COMPACT_ATOMS: atom_id res chain seq x y z
N MET A 1 -2.62 13.17 -6.48
CA MET A 1 -3.19 13.26 -7.84
C MET A 1 -4.71 13.22 -7.81
N ASN A 2 -5.36 13.93 -8.73
CA ASN A 2 -6.80 13.80 -8.95
C ASN A 2 -7.12 12.52 -9.79
N GLN A 3 -8.38 12.12 -9.86
CA GLN A 3 -8.81 10.91 -10.60
C GLN A 3 -8.46 10.96 -12.09
N GLU A 4 -8.35 12.15 -12.68
CA GLU A 4 -7.93 12.33 -14.08
C GLU A 4 -6.41 12.16 -14.25
N GLU A 5 -5.62 12.62 -13.30
CA GLU A 5 -4.16 12.46 -13.27
C GLU A 5 -3.76 10.99 -13.05
N ILE A 6 -4.47 10.27 -12.17
CA ILE A 6 -4.29 8.82 -12.00
C ILE A 6 -4.61 8.10 -13.30
N LYS A 7 -5.72 8.43 -13.96
CA LYS A 7 -6.04 7.87 -15.28
C LYS A 7 -4.99 8.20 -16.32
N LYS A 8 -4.45 9.43 -16.33
CA LYS A 8 -3.44 9.86 -17.30
C LYS A 8 -2.09 9.19 -17.07
N GLU A 9 -1.74 8.92 -15.82
CA GLU A 9 -0.55 8.14 -15.47
C GLU A 9 -0.71 6.68 -15.89
N ILE A 10 -1.89 6.09 -15.65
CA ILE A 10 -2.26 4.74 -16.11
C ILE A 10 -2.28 4.64 -17.65
N GLU A 11 -2.83 5.64 -18.35
CA GLU A 11 -2.88 5.69 -19.81
C GLU A 11 -1.49 5.88 -20.44
N ASN A 12 -0.60 6.65 -19.80
CA ASN A 12 0.74 6.91 -20.32
C ASN A 12 1.75 5.78 -20.05
N THR A 13 1.47 4.90 -19.09
CA THR A 13 2.39 3.85 -18.65
C THR A 13 2.16 2.51 -19.37
N GLY A 14 0.99 2.32 -20.00
CA GLY A 14 0.67 1.09 -20.74
C GLY A 14 0.45 -0.13 -19.84
N PHE A 15 0.17 0.10 -18.56
CA PHE A 15 -0.06 -0.96 -17.57
C PHE A 15 -1.36 -1.71 -17.89
N GLU A 16 -1.25 -3.03 -18.07
CA GLU A 16 -2.33 -3.88 -18.59
C GLU A 16 -3.33 -4.30 -17.49
N GLU A 17 -2.96 -4.19 -16.21
CA GLU A 17 -3.77 -4.68 -15.09
C GLU A 17 -3.87 -3.65 -13.95
N ILE A 18 -5.12 -3.35 -13.55
CA ILE A 18 -5.44 -2.50 -12.39
C ILE A 18 -6.20 -3.35 -11.39
N ILE A 19 -5.73 -3.37 -10.15
CA ILE A 19 -6.35 -4.13 -9.06
C ILE A 19 -6.82 -3.16 -7.98
N ASP A 20 -8.14 -3.14 -7.76
CA ASP A 20 -8.76 -2.47 -6.61
C ASP A 20 -8.43 -3.20 -5.32
N LEU A 21 -7.84 -2.49 -4.35
CA LEU A 21 -7.58 -3.06 -3.04
C LEU A 21 -8.81 -2.88 -2.14
N PRO A 22 -9.15 -3.88 -1.30
CA PRO A 22 -10.21 -3.73 -0.32
C PRO A 22 -9.85 -2.65 0.71
N GLU A 23 -10.85 -2.00 1.29
CA GLU A 23 -10.63 -0.98 2.31
C GLU A 23 -9.83 -1.52 3.52
N PRO A 24 -8.82 -0.78 4.01
CA PRO A 24 -8.02 -1.18 5.14
C PRO A 24 -8.80 -1.08 6.45
N LYS A 25 -8.48 -1.95 7.41
CA LYS A 25 -9.04 -1.90 8.76
C LYS A 25 -8.30 -0.85 9.59
N ILE A 26 -9.02 0.20 9.99
CA ILE A 26 -8.51 1.29 10.84
C ILE A 26 -8.59 0.98 12.34
N LYS A 27 -9.28 -0.11 12.72
CA LYS A 27 -9.36 -0.60 14.10
C LYS A 27 -8.80 -2.01 14.16
N GLY A 28 -7.62 -2.14 14.78
CA GLY A 28 -6.96 -3.43 14.99
C GLY A 28 -7.43 -4.12 16.27
N GLU A 29 -7.10 -5.41 16.36
CA GLU A 29 -7.32 -6.25 17.56
C GLU A 29 -6.11 -6.24 18.51
N MET A 30 -4.92 -5.91 17.99
CA MET A 30 -3.67 -5.80 18.73
C MET A 30 -3.38 -4.33 19.07
N SER A 31 -2.92 -4.07 20.29
CA SER A 31 -2.48 -2.74 20.70
C SER A 31 -1.15 -2.36 20.02
N LEU A 32 -0.84 -1.06 19.97
CA LEU A 32 0.45 -0.59 19.45
C LEU A 32 1.60 -1.11 20.31
N GLU A 33 1.41 -1.13 21.62
CA GLU A 33 2.38 -1.59 22.61
C GLU A 33 2.74 -3.08 22.41
N GLU A 34 1.75 -3.93 22.18
CA GLU A 34 1.95 -5.35 21.86
C GLU A 34 2.71 -5.51 20.54
N ALA A 35 2.31 -4.78 19.49
CA ALA A 35 2.98 -4.84 18.19
C ALA A 35 4.46 -4.46 18.30
N ILE A 36 4.79 -3.40 19.05
CA ILE A 36 6.18 -2.96 19.28
C ILE A 36 6.97 -4.03 20.06
N LYS A 37 6.38 -4.60 21.12
CA LYS A 37 7.00 -5.62 21.97
C LYS A 37 7.32 -6.90 21.18
N ASP A 38 6.39 -7.33 20.33
CA ASP A 38 6.46 -8.61 19.62
C ASP A 38 7.19 -8.51 18.27
N ARG A 39 7.46 -7.29 17.78
CA ARG A 39 8.17 -7.06 16.52
C ARG A 39 9.52 -7.80 16.47
N ARG A 40 9.66 -8.73 15.52
CA ARG A 40 10.90 -9.44 15.21
C ARG A 40 11.13 -9.46 13.70
N SER A 41 12.38 -9.61 13.28
CA SER A 41 12.72 -9.85 11.88
C SER A 41 12.60 -11.34 11.57
N ILE A 42 11.60 -11.72 10.78
CA ILE A 42 11.36 -13.10 10.35
C ILE A 42 11.97 -13.31 8.95
N ARG A 43 12.62 -14.44 8.72
CA ARG A 43 13.31 -14.78 7.45
C ARG A 43 12.96 -16.18 6.90
N SER A 44 12.01 -16.85 7.53
CA SER A 44 11.44 -18.12 7.08
C SER A 44 9.94 -17.91 6.97
N PHE A 45 9.37 -18.25 5.83
CA PHE A 45 7.97 -17.94 5.48
C PHE A 45 7.26 -19.21 5.00
N ASP A 46 5.94 -19.25 5.18
CA ASP A 46 5.08 -20.28 4.56
C ASP A 46 5.05 -20.04 3.03
N GLU A 47 4.77 -21.08 2.25
CA GLU A 47 4.62 -21.00 0.78
C GLU A 47 3.30 -20.33 0.36
N LYS A 48 2.37 -20.13 1.31
CA LYS A 48 1.10 -19.45 1.09
C LYS A 48 1.32 -17.97 0.75
N ASP A 49 0.74 -17.58 -0.39
CA ASP A 49 0.67 -16.17 -0.78
C ASP A 49 -0.29 -15.40 0.15
N LEU A 50 -0.02 -14.11 0.35
CA LEU A 50 -0.92 -13.22 1.07
C LEU A 50 -2.20 -12.99 0.25
N ASN A 51 -3.34 -12.89 0.93
CA ASN A 51 -4.58 -12.48 0.29
C ASN A 51 -4.64 -10.96 0.08
N LEU A 52 -5.64 -10.50 -0.67
CA LEU A 52 -5.75 -9.10 -1.08
C LEU A 52 -6.02 -8.16 0.11
N GLU A 53 -6.73 -8.64 1.14
CA GLU A 53 -6.97 -7.90 2.37
C GLU A 53 -5.69 -7.68 3.18
N GLN A 54 -4.83 -8.70 3.26
CA GLN A 54 -3.52 -8.61 3.92
C GLN A 54 -2.59 -7.67 3.16
N ILE A 55 -2.58 -7.78 1.83
CA ILE A 55 -1.80 -6.90 0.95
C ILE A 55 -2.25 -5.44 1.11
N SER A 56 -3.57 -5.19 1.00
CA SER A 56 -4.19 -3.88 1.23
C SER A 56 -3.74 -3.28 2.56
N GLN A 57 -3.88 -4.05 3.65
CA GLN A 57 -3.57 -3.59 4.99
C GLN A 57 -2.10 -3.17 5.13
N LEU A 58 -1.18 -3.96 4.57
CA LEU A 58 0.26 -3.68 4.61
C LEU A 58 0.62 -2.42 3.82
N LEU A 59 0.07 -2.28 2.61
CA LEU A 59 0.31 -1.11 1.75
C LEU A 59 -0.22 0.17 2.39
N TRP A 60 -1.44 0.12 2.93
CA TRP A 60 -2.02 1.26 3.63
C TRP A 60 -1.22 1.63 4.88
N ALA A 61 -0.83 0.65 5.70
CA ALA A 61 -0.01 0.90 6.87
C ALA A 61 1.37 1.50 6.53
N ALA A 62 1.93 1.17 5.36
CA ALA A 62 3.23 1.67 4.92
C ALA A 62 3.18 3.09 4.35
N GLN A 63 2.27 3.36 3.40
CA GLN A 63 2.19 4.63 2.65
C GLN A 63 0.76 5.06 2.30
N GLY A 64 -0.28 4.46 2.91
CA GLY A 64 -1.69 4.82 2.64
C GLY A 64 -2.08 6.19 3.16
N ILE A 65 -3.12 6.79 2.56
CA ILE A 65 -3.68 8.08 3.00
C ILE A 65 -4.48 7.89 4.30
N THR A 66 -4.32 8.81 5.26
CA THR A 66 -4.97 8.76 6.58
C THR A 66 -5.88 9.94 6.87
N ASP A 67 -5.90 10.98 6.01
CA ASP A 67 -6.83 12.10 6.13
C ASP A 67 -7.19 12.72 4.77
N GLU A 68 -8.17 13.64 4.78
CA GLU A 68 -8.66 14.33 3.58
C GLU A 68 -7.61 15.26 2.93
N ARG A 69 -6.53 15.58 3.65
CA ARG A 69 -5.44 16.42 3.14
C ARG A 69 -4.40 15.60 2.38
N GLY A 70 -4.56 14.28 2.32
CA GLY A 70 -3.65 13.38 1.63
C GLY A 70 -2.42 13.00 2.46
N HIS A 71 -2.41 13.25 3.78
CA HIS A 71 -1.29 12.81 4.60
C HIS A 71 -1.21 11.29 4.60
N ARG A 72 0.02 10.76 4.56
CA ARG A 72 0.27 9.32 4.57
C ARG A 72 0.41 8.77 6.00
N ALA A 73 0.23 7.47 6.14
CA ALA A 73 0.46 6.71 7.38
C ALA A 73 1.91 6.86 7.91
N SER A 74 2.85 7.16 7.01
CA SER A 74 4.23 7.49 7.35
C SER A 74 4.51 9.00 7.15
N PRO A 75 5.17 9.68 8.10
CA PRO A 75 5.53 11.09 7.94
C PRO A 75 6.60 11.28 6.86
N SER A 76 6.59 12.44 6.20
CA SER A 76 7.60 12.82 5.22
C SER A 76 7.91 14.31 5.29
N ALA A 77 9.16 14.68 5.08
CA ALA A 77 9.60 16.07 5.15
C ALA A 77 8.84 16.93 4.12
N GLY A 78 8.15 17.96 4.60
CA GLY A 78 7.34 18.84 3.76
C GLY A 78 6.12 18.16 3.12
N ALA A 79 5.71 16.97 3.59
CA ALA A 79 4.65 16.17 2.97
C ALA A 79 4.90 15.87 1.48
N LEU A 80 6.18 15.74 1.08
CA LEU A 80 6.56 15.51 -0.32
C LEU A 80 6.42 14.05 -0.76
N TYR A 81 6.39 13.11 0.18
CA TYR A 81 6.18 11.67 -0.05
C TYR A 81 6.96 11.09 -1.26
N PRO A 82 8.31 11.22 -1.30
CA PRO A 82 9.11 10.81 -2.46
C PRO A 82 9.32 9.29 -2.58
N LEU A 83 8.76 8.50 -1.67
CA LEU A 83 8.94 7.05 -1.63
C LEU A 83 7.79 6.38 -2.36
N GLU A 84 8.12 5.58 -3.36
CA GLU A 84 7.18 4.71 -4.06
C GLU A 84 7.19 3.30 -3.47
N LEU A 85 6.03 2.66 -3.45
CA LEU A 85 5.86 1.33 -2.88
C LEU A 85 5.47 0.32 -3.97
N TYR A 86 6.28 -0.72 -4.13
CA TYR A 86 6.04 -1.80 -5.08
C TYR A 86 5.91 -3.13 -4.34
N ILE A 87 5.02 -4.00 -4.82
CA ILE A 87 4.94 -5.40 -4.41
C ILE A 87 5.49 -6.27 -5.51
N VAL A 88 6.41 -7.15 -5.16
CA VAL A 88 6.93 -8.18 -6.07
C VAL A 88 6.29 -9.51 -5.72
N LYS A 89 5.51 -10.05 -6.66
CA LYS A 89 4.88 -11.37 -6.61
C LYS A 89 5.49 -12.29 -7.67
N LYS A 90 5.07 -13.55 -7.68
CA LYS A 90 5.51 -14.55 -8.67
C LYS A 90 5.14 -14.17 -10.11
N ASP A 91 4.06 -13.40 -10.29
CA ASP A 91 3.47 -12.99 -11.56
C ASP A 91 3.88 -11.60 -12.03
N GLY A 92 4.52 -10.78 -11.18
CA GLY A 92 4.95 -9.45 -11.59
C GLY A 92 5.35 -8.53 -10.43
N ALA A 93 5.73 -7.30 -10.78
CA ALA A 93 5.99 -6.22 -9.85
C ALA A 93 4.89 -5.16 -10.02
N TYR A 94 4.15 -4.88 -8.96
CA TYR A 94 2.99 -4.00 -8.99
C TYR A 94 3.29 -2.73 -8.19
N HIS A 95 2.99 -1.57 -8.76
CA HIS A 95 3.10 -0.27 -8.11
C HIS A 95 1.83 0.06 -7.32
N TYR A 96 1.98 0.48 -6.06
CA TYR A 96 0.87 0.94 -5.22
C TYR A 96 0.59 2.42 -5.43
N ILE A 97 -0.65 2.73 -5.83
CA ILE A 97 -1.15 4.09 -5.99
C ILE A 97 -2.01 4.45 -4.78
N PRO A 98 -1.51 5.27 -3.83
CA PRO A 98 -2.21 5.44 -2.57
C PRO A 98 -3.44 6.36 -2.67
N GLU A 99 -3.51 7.26 -3.66
CA GLU A 99 -4.68 8.11 -3.92
C GLU A 99 -5.92 7.33 -4.35
N GLY A 100 -5.72 6.19 -5.03
CA GLY A 100 -6.80 5.31 -5.45
C GLY A 100 -6.95 4.07 -4.59
N HIS A 101 -5.98 3.82 -3.69
CA HIS A 101 -5.80 2.53 -3.02
C HIS A 101 -5.84 1.36 -4.02
N LYS A 102 -4.93 1.38 -5.00
CA LYS A 102 -4.87 0.42 -6.11
C LYS A 102 -3.46 -0.12 -6.33
N LEU A 103 -3.38 -1.28 -6.96
CA LEU A 103 -2.16 -1.78 -7.59
C LEU A 103 -2.25 -1.66 -9.11
N ILE A 104 -1.15 -1.30 -9.75
CA ILE A 104 -0.99 -1.29 -11.21
C ILE A 104 0.26 -2.12 -11.56
N LEU A 105 0.14 -2.99 -12.57
CA LEU A 105 1.26 -3.83 -13.06
C LEU A 105 2.12 -3.06 -14.05
#